data_AF-A0A849FHK7-F1
#
_entry.id   AF-A0A849FHK7-F1
#
_cell.length_a   1.000
_cell.length_b   1.000
_cell.length_c   1.000
_cell.angle_alpha   90.00
_cell.angle_beta   90.00
_cell.angle_gamma   90.00
#
_symmetry.space_group_name_H-M   'P 1'
#
loop_
_entity.id
_entity.type
_entity.pdbx_description
1 polymer ?
#
loop_
_entity_poly.entity_id
_entity_poly.type
_entity_poly.pdbx_seq_one_letter_code
_entity_poly.pdbx_strand_id
1 'polypeptide(L)'
;SARRCDCSYCARRGAIAVSAPLEALKVVRGADTLTLYQWGTMTARHWFCSVCGIYTHHQRRSNPNEYGVNVANIEGMNPRDLGEVPWTDGINHPSDRAKT
;
A
#
# COMPACT_ATOMS: atom_id res chain seq x y z
N SER A 1 -6.44 10.25 -0.58
CA SER A 1 -6.04 10.61 0.80
C SER A 1 -4.77 9.87 1.19
N ALA A 2 -3.94 10.45 2.08
CA ALA A 2 -2.77 9.80 2.65
C ALA A 2 -3.13 9.10 3.97
N ARG A 3 -2.65 7.88 4.16
CA ARG A 3 -2.88 7.07 5.36
C ARG A 3 -1.66 6.21 5.67
N ARG A 4 -1.48 5.88 6.95
CA ARG A 4 -0.68 4.74 7.42
C ARG A 4 -1.61 3.62 7.87
N CYS A 5 -1.11 2.40 8.00
CA CYS A 5 -1.87 1.26 8.52
C CYS A 5 -1.03 0.55 9.57
N ASP A 6 -1.64 0.22 10.70
CA ASP A 6 -0.97 -0.35 11.87
C ASP A 6 -1.03 -1.88 11.94
N CYS A 7 -1.61 -2.54 10.92
CA CYS A 7 -1.58 -4.01 10.88
C CYS A 7 -0.14 -4.53 10.88
N SER A 8 0.02 -5.80 11.27
CA SER A 8 1.33 -6.42 11.48
C SER A 8 2.31 -6.19 10.32
N TYR A 9 1.86 -6.17 9.07
CA TYR A 9 2.74 -5.87 7.96
C TYR A 9 2.93 -4.40 7.64
N CYS A 10 1.85 -3.62 7.60
CA CYS A 10 1.93 -2.24 7.19
C CYS A 10 2.79 -1.43 8.18
N ALA A 11 2.71 -1.76 9.47
CA ALA A 11 3.58 -1.22 10.49
C ALA A 11 5.06 -1.53 10.22
N ARG A 12 5.40 -2.75 9.76
CA ARG A 12 6.77 -3.15 9.39
C ARG A 12 7.26 -2.45 8.12
N ARG A 13 6.36 -2.14 7.17
CA ARG A 13 6.69 -1.35 5.97
C ARG A 13 6.92 0.12 6.27
N GLY A 14 6.17 0.70 7.22
CA GLY A 14 6.33 2.09 7.67
C GLY A 14 5.96 3.16 6.63
N ALA A 15 5.46 2.78 5.46
CA ALA A 15 5.19 3.72 4.37
C ALA A 15 3.87 4.48 4.56
N ILE A 16 3.86 5.74 4.12
CA ILE A 16 2.63 6.50 3.90
C ILE A 16 2.12 6.14 2.51
N ALA A 17 0.87 5.67 2.44
CA ALA A 17 0.24 5.30 1.18
C ALA A 17 -0.85 6.30 0.77
N VAL A 18 -0.88 6.64 -0.52
CA VAL A 18 -1.98 7.39 -1.14
C VAL A 18 -2.82 6.48 -2.02
N SER A 19 -4.15 6.66 -2.03
CA SER A 19 -5.05 5.89 -2.90
C SER A 19 -5.00 6.36 -4.35
N ALA A 20 -5.04 5.41 -5.28
CA ALA A 20 -5.29 5.62 -6.69
C ALA A 20 -6.25 4.53 -7.21
N PRO A 21 -7.19 4.84 -8.12
CA PRO A 21 -7.99 3.82 -8.79
C PRO A 21 -7.11 2.94 -9.70
N LEU A 22 -7.58 1.75 -10.08
CA LEU A 22 -6.77 0.78 -10.82
C LEU A 22 -6.24 1.36 -12.14
N GLU A 23 -7.08 2.09 -12.87
CA GLU A 23 -6.77 2.71 -14.15
C GLU A 23 -5.77 3.87 -14.06
N ALA A 24 -5.55 4.44 -12.87
CA ALA A 24 -4.64 5.56 -12.67
C ALA A 24 -3.18 5.13 -12.38
N LEU A 25 -2.89 3.83 -12.29
CA LEU A 25 -1.54 3.31 -12.09
C LEU A 25 -1.13 2.41 -13.25
N LYS A 26 -0.01 2.74 -13.88
CA LYS A 26 0.63 1.91 -14.90
C LYS A 26 2.09 1.69 -14.54
N VAL A 27 2.52 0.42 -14.50
CA VAL A 27 3.95 0.08 -14.40
C VAL A 27 4.59 0.34 -15.77
N VAL A 28 5.39 1.40 -15.87
CA VAL A 28 6.03 1.80 -17.14
C VAL A 28 7.30 1.01 -17.46
N ARG A 29 7.99 0.49 -16.43
CA ARG A 29 9.23 -0.31 -16.56
C ARG A 29 9.47 -1.14 -15.30
N GLY A 30 10.32 -2.18 -15.42
CA GLY A 30 10.79 -2.98 -14.28
C GLY A 30 9.75 -3.94 -13.70
N ALA A 31 8.70 -4.29 -14.45
CA ALA A 31 7.67 -5.22 -13.99
C ALA A 31 8.23 -6.61 -13.65
N ASP A 32 9.27 -7.04 -14.37
CA ASP A 32 10.07 -8.25 -14.15
C ASP A 32 10.85 -8.25 -12.83
N THR A 33 11.15 -7.07 -12.29
CA THR A 33 11.83 -6.89 -11.00
C THR A 33 10.87 -6.63 -9.84
N LEU A 34 9.56 -6.62 -10.07
CA LEU A 34 8.58 -6.50 -8.99
C LEU A 34 8.29 -7.87 -8.39
N THR A 35 8.52 -8.00 -7.08
CA THR A 35 8.10 -9.16 -6.31
C THR A 35 6.70 -8.92 -5.73
N LEU A 36 5.79 -9.86 -5.99
CA LEU A 36 4.48 -9.91 -5.37
C LEU A 36 4.57 -10.65 -4.02
N TYR A 37 4.00 -10.06 -2.99
CA TYR A 37 3.79 -10.68 -1.69
C TYR A 37 2.32 -10.63 -1.30
N GLN A 38 1.80 -11.77 -0.82
CA GLN A 38 0.42 -11.95 -0.37
C GLN A 38 0.46 -12.83 0.89
N TRP A 39 -0.46 -12.59 1.82
CA TRP A 39 -0.69 -13.44 2.99
C TRP A 39 -2.13 -13.32 3.49
N GLY A 40 -2.47 -14.11 4.51
CA GLY A 40 -3.77 -14.08 5.16
C GLY A 40 -4.86 -14.45 4.17
N THR A 41 -5.79 -13.54 3.91
CA THR A 41 -6.88 -13.75 2.93
C THR A 41 -6.43 -13.82 1.47
N MET A 42 -5.14 -13.57 1.18
CA MET A 42 -4.59 -13.50 -0.18
C MET A 42 -5.28 -12.45 -1.07
N THR A 43 -6.07 -11.53 -0.51
CA THR A 43 -6.81 -10.51 -1.27
C THR A 43 -5.91 -9.33 -1.63
N ALA A 44 -5.21 -8.76 -0.66
CA ALA A 44 -4.25 -7.70 -0.94
C ALA A 44 -3.05 -8.26 -1.71
N ARG A 45 -2.58 -7.48 -2.68
CA ARG A 45 -1.41 -7.81 -3.49
C ARG A 45 -0.36 -6.73 -3.28
N HIS A 46 0.76 -7.06 -2.65
CA HIS A 46 1.77 -6.08 -2.28
C HIS A 46 3.01 -6.23 -3.16
N TRP A 47 3.41 -5.19 -3.90
CA TRP A 47 4.60 -5.22 -4.74
C TRP A 47 5.76 -4.44 -4.13
N PHE A 48 6.98 -4.95 -4.29
CA PHE A 48 8.22 -4.26 -3.97
C PHE A 48 9.30 -4.65 -4.98
N CYS A 49 10.32 -3.81 -5.14
CA CYS A 49 11.43 -4.12 -6.02
C CYS A 49 12.33 -5.21 -5.41
N SER A 50 12.59 -6.29 -6.14
CA SER A 50 13.48 -7.38 -5.69
C SER A 50 14.94 -6.94 -5.56
N VAL A 51 15.34 -5.87 -6.25
CA VAL A 51 16.73 -5.39 -6.30
C VAL A 51 17.04 -4.46 -5.12
N CYS A 52 16.20 -3.43 -4.90
CA CYS A 52 16.44 -2.44 -3.84
C CYS A 52 15.55 -2.58 -2.62
N GLY A 53 14.57 -3.50 -2.63
CA GLY A 53 13.64 -3.73 -1.52
C GLY A 53 12.54 -2.67 -1.36
N ILE A 54 12.55 -1.60 -2.17
CA ILE A 54 11.59 -0.50 -2.01
C ILE A 54 10.17 -0.97 -2.37
N TYR A 55 9.26 -0.79 -1.41
CA TYR A 55 7.83 -0.93 -1.61
C TYR A 55 7.30 0.13 -2.59
N THR A 56 6.66 -0.31 -3.68
CA THR A 56 6.12 0.57 -4.71
C THR A 56 4.64 0.86 -4.50
N HIS A 57 3.80 -0.17 -4.62
CA HIS A 57 2.35 -0.07 -4.54
C HIS A 57 1.75 -1.40 -4.08
N HIS A 58 0.47 -1.38 -3.71
CA HIS A 58 -0.29 -2.59 -3.39
C HIS A 58 -1.76 -2.43 -3.76
N GLN A 59 -2.41 -3.51 -4.18
CA GLN A 59 -3.86 -3.56 -4.37
C GLN A 59 -4.47 -3.79 -2.99
N ARG A 60 -5.42 -2.93 -2.61
CA ARG A 60 -5.95 -2.93 -1.24
C ARG A 60 -6.85 -4.14 -0.99
N ARG A 61 -6.83 -4.64 0.25
CA ARG A 61 -7.81 -5.63 0.72
C ARG A 61 -9.20 -5.01 0.90
N SER A 62 -9.27 -3.82 1.49
CA SER A 62 -10.53 -3.14 1.83
C SER A 62 -11.32 -2.70 0.60
N ASN A 63 -10.63 -2.33 -0.47
CA ASN A 63 -11.23 -1.99 -1.76
C ASN A 63 -10.34 -2.55 -2.88
N PRO A 64 -10.70 -3.71 -3.47
CA PRO A 64 -9.92 -4.32 -4.56
C PRO A 64 -9.83 -3.45 -5.83
N ASN A 65 -10.63 -2.39 -5.94
CA ASN A 65 -10.58 -1.44 -7.06
C ASN A 65 -9.62 -0.26 -6.82
N GLU A 66 -8.80 -0.32 -5.77
CA GLU A 66 -7.81 0.71 -5.46
C GLU A 66 -6.42 0.12 -5.24
N TYR A 67 -5.44 0.90 -5.67
CA TYR A 67 -4.06 0.81 -5.21
C TYR A 67 -3.80 1.76 -4.04
N GLY A 68 -2.93 1.33 -3.12
CA GLY A 68 -2.16 2.22 -2.27
C GLY A 68 -0.75 2.36 -2.83
N VAL A 69 -0.29 3.59 -3.07
CA VAL A 69 1.03 3.91 -3.63
C VAL A 69 1.90 4.53 -2.56
N ASN A 70 3.16 4.09 -2.45
CA ASN A 70 4.11 4.70 -1.53
C ASN A 70 4.40 6.15 -1.94
N VAL A 71 4.02 7.10 -1.09
CA VAL A 71 4.15 8.54 -1.39
C VAL A 71 5.62 8.97 -1.60
N ALA A 72 6.56 8.27 -0.96
CA ALA A 72 7.99 8.54 -1.08
C ALA A 72 8.56 8.27 -2.48
N ASN A 73 7.82 7.54 -3.32
CA ASN A 73 8.22 7.23 -4.70
C ASN A 73 7.66 8.23 -5.72
N ILE A 74 6.86 9.19 -5.29
CA ILE A 74 6.26 10.20 -6.16
C ILE A 74 7.24 11.37 -6.27
N GLU A 75 7.61 11.71 -7.51
CA GLU A 75 8.53 12.81 -7.77
C GLU A 75 8.01 14.12 -7.16
N GLY A 76 8.90 14.87 -6.52
CA GLY A 76 8.55 16.12 -5.84
C GLY A 76 7.85 15.97 -4.49
N MET A 77 7.58 14.74 -4.01
CA MET A 77 7.01 14.50 -2.69
C MET A 77 8.06 14.04 -1.70
N ASN A 78 8.15 14.73 -0.55
CA ASN A 78 8.90 14.26 0.60
C ASN A 78 7.92 13.87 1.72
N PRO A 79 7.94 12.62 2.23
CA PRO A 79 7.07 12.20 3.32
C PRO A 79 7.18 13.05 4.59
N ARG A 80 8.31 13.71 4.81
CA ARG A 80 8.53 14.65 5.93
C ARG A 80 7.59 15.85 5.88
N ASP A 81 7.26 16.32 4.69
CA ASP A 81 6.50 17.55 4.48
C ASP A 81 4.99 17.33 4.66
N LEU A 82 4.55 16.07 4.78
CA LEU A 82 3.15 15.70 5.01
C LEU A 82 2.70 15.89 6.47
N GLY A 83 3.62 16.17 7.39
CA GLY A 83 3.32 16.33 8.81
C GLY A 83 2.74 15.06 9.43
N GLU A 84 1.73 15.23 10.28
CA GLU A 84 1.04 14.11 10.91
C GLU A 84 0.08 13.43 9.92
N VAL A 85 0.31 12.15 9.67
CA VAL A 85 -0.54 11.33 8.79
C VAL A 85 -1.33 10.33 9.64
N PRO A 86 -2.67 10.30 9.53
CA PRO A 86 -3.50 9.42 10.34
C PRO A 86 -3.27 7.95 10.03
N TRP A 87 -3.46 7.14 11.07
CA TRP A 87 -3.41 5.68 11.01
C TRP A 87 -4.81 5.10 10.79
N THR A 88 -4.90 4.15 9.87
CA THR A 88 -6.02 3.24 9.74
C THR A 88 -5.79 2.05 10.67
N ASP A 89 -6.81 1.69 11.45
CA ASP A 89 -6.83 0.45 12.23
C ASP A 89 -6.95 -0.76 11.28
N GLY A 90 -5.79 -1.32 10.95
CA GLY A 90 -5.67 -2.55 10.17
C GLY A 90 -5.55 -3.80 11.02
N ILE A 91 -5.41 -3.66 12.35
CA ILE A 91 -5.48 -4.78 13.30
C ILE A 91 -6.92 -5.30 13.36
N ASN A 92 -7.91 -4.41 13.43
CA ASN A 92 -9.34 -4.71 13.44
C ASN A 92 -9.98 -4.38 12.09
N HIS A 93 -9.43 -4.94 11.01
CA HIS A 93 -9.79 -4.56 9.65
C HIS A 93 -11.30 -4.73 9.38
N PRO A 94 -11.97 -3.77 8.71
CA PRO A 94 -13.43 -3.79 8.52
C PRO A 94 -13.97 -5.09 7.87
N SER A 95 -13.24 -5.65 6.92
CA SER A 95 -13.61 -6.90 6.24
C SER A 95 -13.50 -8.17 7.12
N ASP A 96 -12.97 -8.08 8.34
CA ASP A 96 -12.95 -9.21 9.30
C ASP A 96 -14.19 -9.24 10.19
N ARG A 97 -14.96 -8.15 10.21
CA ARG A 97 -16.20 -8.08 10.98
C ARG A 97 -17.26 -8.93 10.29
N ALA A 98 -18.02 -9.68 11.08
CA ALA A 98 -19.16 -10.45 10.55
C ALA A 98 -20.08 -9.51 9.77
N LYS A 99 -20.44 -9.90 8.55
CA LYS A 99 -21.52 -9.24 7.82
C LYS A 99 -22.79 -9.50 8.61
N THR A 100 -23.34 -8.47 9.22
CA THR A 100 -24.70 -8.49 9.78
C THR A 100 -25.69 -8.55 8.63
#